data_AF-A0A7M1B8D5-F1
#
_entry.id   AF-A0A7M1B8D5-F1
#
_cell.length_a   1.000
_cell.length_b   1.000
_cell.length_c   1.000
_cell.angle_alpha   90.00
_cell.angle_beta   90.00
_cell.angle_gamma   90.00
#
_symmetry.space_group_name_H-M   'P 1'
#
loop_
_entity.id
_entity.type
_entity.pdbx_description
1 polymer ?
#
loop_
_entity_poly.entity_id
_entity_poly.type
_entity_poly.pdbx_seq_one_letter_code
_entity_poly.pdbx_strand_id
1 'polypeptide(L)'
;MLKRNIYLDFSYLLIVAASLGAVLVLGAIVAPVIFHSDKYLVGMLIDHYNMGMIMGEIFRRFAYWAYFLAAYIAFYEAYMYKMGQRDAIVFGAAVTAIFSSLMFAAVYVPKILSMQLMGKEATQSDTFENIHIASEIDFKLLAVALVVLFIRRLMLLRID
;
A
#
# COMPACT_ATOMS: atom_id res chain seq x y z
N MET A 1 25.49 0.28 -24.47
CA MET A 1 24.92 1.05 -23.35
C MET A 1 23.68 1.77 -23.84
N LEU A 2 22.49 1.31 -23.44
CA LEU A 2 21.24 2.03 -23.73
C LEU A 2 21.25 3.34 -22.94
N LYS A 3 20.93 4.44 -23.61
CA LYS A 3 20.93 5.80 -23.05
C LYS A 3 19.91 5.85 -21.89
N ARG A 4 20.34 6.21 -20.68
CA ARG A 4 19.48 6.36 -19.50
C ARG A 4 18.40 7.40 -19.81
N ASN A 5 17.13 7.03 -19.66
CA ASN A 5 16.02 7.92 -19.93
C ASN A 5 15.58 8.59 -18.62
N ILE A 6 16.07 9.81 -18.40
CA ILE A 6 15.79 10.61 -17.20
C ILE A 6 14.28 10.70 -16.92
N TYR A 7 13.45 10.79 -17.96
CA TYR A 7 11.99 10.85 -17.82
C TYR A 7 11.41 9.58 -17.17
N LEU A 8 11.98 8.39 -17.43
CA LEU A 8 11.54 7.15 -16.81
C LEU A 8 11.86 7.14 -15.31
N ASP A 9 13.08 7.53 -14.95
CA ASP A 9 13.52 7.54 -13.55
C ASP A 9 12.70 8.53 -12.71
N PHE A 10 12.42 9.73 -13.26
CA PHE A 10 11.54 10.71 -12.62
C PHE A 10 10.10 10.21 -12.50
N SER A 11 9.55 9.58 -13.55
CA SER A 11 8.21 9.00 -13.50
C SER A 11 8.12 7.92 -12.42
N TYR A 12 9.19 7.14 -12.24
CA TYR A 12 9.27 6.10 -11.23
C TYR A 12 9.25 6.68 -9.82
N LEU A 13 10.12 7.65 -9.56
CA LEU A 13 10.18 8.33 -8.26
C LEU A 13 8.84 9.00 -7.92
N LEU A 14 8.17 9.59 -8.91
CA LEU A 14 6.87 10.23 -8.72
C LEU A 14 5.81 9.22 -8.29
N ILE A 15 5.73 8.06 -8.96
CA ILE A 15 4.75 7.00 -8.62
C ILE A 15 5.03 6.40 -7.24
N VAL A 16 6.29 6.16 -6.90
CA VAL A 16 6.69 5.66 -5.58
C VAL A 16 6.33 6.67 -4.49
N ALA A 17 6.64 7.96 -4.69
CA ALA A 17 6.32 9.02 -3.74
C ALA A 17 4.80 9.25 -3.59
N ALA A 18 4.06 9.25 -4.69
CA ALA A 18 2.60 9.37 -4.68
C ALA A 18 1.95 8.21 -3.93
N SER A 19 2.47 6.99 -4.13
CA SER A 19 1.97 5.80 -3.43
C SER A 19 2.29 5.81 -1.95
N LEU A 20 3.49 6.28 -1.57
CA LEU A 20 3.83 6.52 -0.17
C LEU A 20 2.88 7.54 0.48
N GLY A 21 2.62 8.66 -0.21
CA GLY A 21 1.64 9.65 0.23
C GLY A 21 0.25 9.06 0.43
N ALA A 22 -0.22 8.25 -0.52
CA ALA A 22 -1.51 7.58 -0.42
C ALA A 22 -1.58 6.63 0.79
N VAL A 23 -0.54 5.83 1.03
CA VAL A 23 -0.45 4.93 2.20
C VAL A 23 -0.52 5.72 3.51
N LEU A 24 0.23 6.83 3.62
CA LEU A 24 0.21 7.69 4.81
C LEU A 24 -1.15 8.35 5.03
N VAL A 25 -1.78 8.87 3.98
CA VAL A 25 -3.11 9.50 4.08
C VAL A 25 -4.16 8.46 4.48
N LEU A 26 -4.15 7.27 3.88
CA LEU A 26 -5.11 6.21 4.20
C LEU A 26 -4.97 5.73 5.65
N GLY A 27 -3.74 5.51 6.10
CA GLY A 27 -3.47 5.02 7.46
C GLY A 27 -3.64 6.10 8.54
N ALA A 28 -2.99 7.25 8.38
CA ALA A 28 -2.89 8.25 9.45
C ALA A 28 -4.06 9.25 9.47
N ILE A 29 -4.74 9.48 8.35
CA ILE A 29 -5.78 10.51 8.23
C ILE A 29 -7.15 9.88 8.03
N VAL A 30 -7.31 9.01 7.04
CA VAL A 30 -8.63 8.47 6.66
C VAL A 30 -9.16 7.50 7.72
N ALA A 31 -8.32 6.59 8.24
CA ALA A 31 -8.74 5.64 9.27
C ALA A 31 -9.33 6.33 10.52
N PRO A 32 -8.65 7.28 11.20
CA PRO A 32 -9.22 7.91 12.39
C PRO A 32 -10.46 8.75 12.09
N VAL A 33 -10.56 9.37 10.91
CA VAL A 33 -11.74 10.15 10.49
C VAL A 33 -12.96 9.25 10.34
N ILE A 34 -12.79 8.04 9.78
CA ILE A 34 -13.91 7.10 9.60
C ILE A 34 -14.33 6.49 10.93
N PHE A 35 -13.38 6.01 11.74
CA PHE A 35 -13.69 5.32 13.00
C PHE A 35 -14.12 6.25 14.15
N HIS A 36 -13.88 7.56 14.03
CA HIS A 36 -14.41 8.59 14.95
C HIS A 36 -15.47 9.47 14.29
N SER A 37 -16.18 8.93 13.29
CA SER A 37 -17.25 9.66 12.59
C SER A 37 -18.43 10.02 13.50
N ASP A 38 -18.59 9.31 14.63
CA ASP A 38 -19.54 9.59 15.70
C ASP A 38 -19.41 11.00 16.30
N LYS A 39 -18.20 11.55 16.35
CA LYS A 39 -17.95 12.93 16.83
C LYS A 39 -18.40 14.01 15.85
N TYR A 40 -18.54 13.67 14.57
CA TYR A 40 -18.81 14.63 13.50
C TYR A 40 -20.24 14.54 12.97
N LEU A 41 -20.90 13.39 13.09
CA LEU A 41 -22.23 13.14 12.57
C LEU A 41 -23.30 13.33 13.66
N VAL A 42 -24.01 14.45 13.62
CA VAL A 42 -25.17 14.69 14.50
C VAL A 42 -26.37 13.91 13.94
N GLY A 43 -26.84 12.90 14.69
CA GLY A 43 -28.08 12.19 14.42
C GLY A 43 -27.95 10.86 13.65
N MET A 44 -26.74 10.42 13.31
CA MET A 44 -26.50 9.11 12.69
C MET A 44 -25.60 8.28 13.59
N LEU A 45 -26.18 7.31 14.31
CA LEU A 45 -25.43 6.27 15.03
C LEU A 45 -24.85 5.30 14.00
N ILE A 46 -23.75 5.68 13.36
CA ILE A 46 -22.97 4.74 12.56
C ILE A 46 -22.28 3.79 13.54
N ASP A 47 -22.76 2.55 13.59
CA ASP A 47 -22.12 1.49 14.37
C ASP A 47 -20.70 1.21 13.83
N HIS A 48 -19.80 0.76 14.70
CA HIS A 48 -18.39 0.50 14.36
C HIS A 48 -18.23 -0.46 13.18
N TYR A 49 -19.16 -1.40 13.05
CA TYR A 49 -19.27 -2.29 11.89
C TYR A 49 -19.50 -1.54 10.57
N ASN A 50 -20.40 -0.54 10.55
CA ASN A 50 -20.70 0.25 9.35
C ASN A 50 -19.51 1.16 8.97
N MET A 51 -18.77 1.67 9.96
CA MET A 51 -17.51 2.39 9.73
C MET A 51 -16.47 1.47 9.06
N GLY A 52 -16.36 0.23 9.54
CA GLY A 52 -15.50 -0.80 8.94
C GLY A 52 -15.87 -1.11 7.48
N MET A 53 -17.15 -1.17 7.14
CA MET A 53 -17.62 -1.38 5.75
C MET A 53 -17.16 -0.26 4.82
N ILE A 54 -17.26 1.01 5.27
CA ILE A 54 -16.80 2.16 4.48
C ILE A 54 -15.28 2.09 4.28
N MET A 55 -14.52 1.76 5.33
CA MET A 55 -13.07 1.61 5.23
C MET A 55 -12.66 0.47 4.29
N GLY A 56 -13.37 -0.66 4.35
CA GLY A 56 -13.17 -1.80 3.44
C GLY A 56 -13.34 -1.41 1.97
N GLU A 57 -14.32 -0.58 1.65
CA GLU A 57 -14.54 -0.06 0.30
C GLU A 57 -13.44 0.88 -0.20
N ILE A 58 -12.92 1.73 0.68
CA ILE A 58 -11.77 2.59 0.36
C ILE A 58 -10.53 1.74 0.07
N PHE A 59 -10.27 0.74 0.91
CA PHE A 59 -9.16 -0.18 0.70
C PHE A 59 -9.34 -1.05 -0.55
N ARG A 60 -10.57 -1.43 -0.92
CA ARG A 60 -10.86 -2.08 -2.20
C ARG A 60 -10.44 -1.23 -3.39
N ARG A 61 -10.75 0.07 -3.37
CA ARG A 61 -10.33 0.99 -4.43
C ARG A 61 -8.82 1.18 -4.45
N PHE A 62 -8.19 1.26 -3.28
CA PHE A 62 -6.74 1.33 -3.17
C PHE A 62 -6.03 0.03 -3.60
N ALA A 63 -6.67 -1.13 -3.46
CA ALA A 63 -6.11 -2.40 -3.92
C ALA A 63 -5.82 -2.40 -5.43
N TYR A 64 -6.66 -1.78 -6.25
CA TYR A 64 -6.38 -1.61 -7.68
C TYR A 64 -5.12 -0.77 -7.93
N TRP A 65 -4.90 0.27 -7.12
CA TRP A 65 -3.68 1.07 -7.18
C TRP A 65 -2.46 0.26 -6.72
N ALA A 66 -2.60 -0.56 -5.68
CA ALA A 66 -1.53 -1.42 -5.19
C ALA A 66 -1.11 -2.49 -6.22
N TYR A 67 -2.06 -3.06 -6.99
CA TYR A 67 -1.73 -3.93 -8.13
C TYR A 67 -0.93 -3.21 -9.21
N PHE A 68 -1.37 -2.00 -9.59
CA PHE A 68 -0.65 -1.17 -10.54
C PHE A 68 0.77 -0.85 -10.05
N LEU A 69 0.91 -0.46 -8.78
CA LEU A 69 2.19 -0.17 -8.15
C LEU A 69 3.12 -1.38 -8.18
N ALA A 70 2.64 -2.55 -7.79
CA ALA A 70 3.42 -3.79 -7.79
C ALA A 70 3.93 -4.13 -9.21
N ALA A 71 3.05 -4.08 -10.21
CA ALA A 71 3.43 -4.33 -11.59
C ALA A 71 4.46 -3.30 -12.08
N TYR A 72 4.22 -2.02 -11.79
CA TYR A 72 5.09 -0.93 -12.23
C TYR A 72 6.49 -1.00 -11.60
N ILE A 73 6.59 -1.30 -10.29
CA ILE A 73 7.87 -1.55 -9.61
C ILE A 73 8.57 -2.74 -10.25
N ALA A 74 7.87 -3.86 -10.48
CA ALA A 74 8.45 -5.05 -11.09
C ALA A 74 9.03 -4.77 -12.49
N PHE A 75 8.28 -4.06 -13.34
CA PHE A 75 8.75 -3.71 -14.69
C PHE A 75 9.96 -2.79 -14.68
N TYR A 76 9.93 -1.73 -13.85
CA TYR A 76 11.02 -0.77 -13.77
C TYR A 76 12.30 -1.42 -13.22
N GLU A 77 12.18 -2.20 -12.15
CA GLU A 77 13.31 -2.87 -11.52
C GLU A 77 13.90 -3.97 -12.43
N ALA A 78 13.07 -4.73 -13.14
CA ALA A 78 13.53 -5.68 -14.15
C ALA A 78 14.28 -4.99 -15.31
N TYR A 79 13.79 -3.82 -15.76
CA TYR A 79 14.46 -3.03 -16.78
C TYR A 79 15.83 -2.53 -16.30
N MET A 80 15.90 -1.96 -15.10
CA MET A 80 17.15 -1.46 -14.52
C MET A 80 18.15 -2.58 -14.22
N TYR A 81 17.68 -3.75 -13.79
CA TYR A 81 18.52 -4.92 -13.60
C TYR A 81 19.17 -5.38 -14.92
N LYS A 82 18.42 -5.33 -16.03
CA LYS A 82 18.94 -5.62 -17.38
C LYS A 82 19.94 -4.57 -17.86
N MET A 83 19.80 -3.32 -17.42
CA MET A 83 20.76 -2.23 -17.70
C MET A 83 22.05 -2.32 -16.89
N GLY A 84 22.15 -3.22 -15.91
CA GLY A 84 23.35 -3.47 -15.12
C GLY A 84 23.43 -2.72 -13.78
N GLN A 85 22.42 -1.94 -13.42
CA GLN A 85 22.31 -1.33 -12.09
C GLN A 85 21.79 -2.35 -11.07
N ARG A 86 22.71 -3.15 -10.50
CA ARG A 86 22.41 -4.21 -9.53
C ARG A 86 22.71 -3.73 -8.12
N ASP A 87 21.77 -3.02 -7.51
CA ASP A 87 21.84 -2.64 -6.09
C ASP A 87 21.01 -3.61 -5.24
N ALA A 88 21.65 -4.26 -4.26
CA ALA A 88 21.01 -5.26 -3.41
C ALA A 88 19.93 -4.66 -2.49
N ILE A 89 20.09 -3.40 -2.08
CA ILE A 89 19.13 -2.71 -1.21
C ILE A 89 17.89 -2.34 -2.01
N VAL A 90 18.07 -1.84 -3.23
CA VAL A 90 16.95 -1.55 -4.13
C VAL A 90 16.19 -2.84 -4.45
N PHE A 91 16.88 -3.93 -4.75
CA PHE A 91 16.24 -5.22 -5.03
C PHE A 91 15.44 -5.73 -3.82
N GLY A 92 16.03 -5.71 -2.62
CA GLY A 92 15.34 -6.12 -1.39
C GLY A 92 14.11 -5.27 -1.11
N ALA A 93 14.23 -3.94 -1.23
CA ALA A 93 13.11 -3.03 -1.01
C ALA A 93 12.01 -3.17 -2.08
N ALA A 94 12.38 -3.42 -3.34
CA ALA A 94 11.46 -3.68 -4.44
C ALA A 94 10.64 -4.96 -4.21
N VAL A 95 11.31 -6.05 -3.86
CA VAL A 95 10.65 -7.33 -3.57
C VAL A 95 9.69 -7.17 -2.39
N THR A 96 10.11 -6.51 -1.30
CA THR A 96 9.24 -6.24 -0.16
C THR A 96 8.04 -5.37 -0.55
N ALA A 97 8.23 -4.30 -1.32
CA ALA A 97 7.13 -3.44 -1.75
C ALA A 97 6.14 -4.17 -2.67
N ILE A 98 6.62 -5.00 -3.60
CA ILE A 98 5.78 -5.83 -4.46
C ILE A 98 5.01 -6.85 -3.62
N PHE A 99 5.71 -7.56 -2.72
CA PHE A 99 5.11 -8.56 -1.86
C PHE A 99 4.01 -7.97 -0.98
N SER A 100 4.28 -6.88 -0.26
CA SER A 100 3.28 -6.20 0.57
C SER A 100 2.13 -5.63 -0.25
N SER A 101 2.40 -5.03 -1.41
CA SER A 101 1.33 -4.53 -2.29
C SER A 101 0.38 -5.65 -2.75
N LEU A 102 0.92 -6.83 -3.07
CA LEU A 102 0.14 -7.99 -3.48
C LEU A 102 -0.56 -8.66 -2.29
N MET A 103 0.08 -8.76 -1.12
CA MET A 103 -0.56 -9.27 0.10
C MET A 103 -1.76 -8.41 0.48
N PHE A 104 -1.58 -7.09 0.50
CA PHE A 104 -2.66 -6.15 0.72
C PHE A 104 -3.80 -6.32 -0.28
N ALA A 105 -3.50 -6.24 -1.58
CA ALA A 105 -4.53 -6.21 -2.62
C ALA A 105 -5.23 -7.57 -2.85
N ALA A 106 -4.47 -8.67 -2.84
CA ALA A 106 -4.95 -9.99 -3.22
C ALA A 106 -5.38 -10.87 -2.04
N VAL A 107 -4.88 -10.59 -0.83
CA VAL A 107 -5.14 -11.45 0.34
C VAL A 107 -5.94 -10.70 1.39
N TYR A 108 -5.43 -9.60 1.93
CA TYR A 108 -6.04 -8.94 3.09
C TYR A 108 -7.37 -8.29 2.75
N VAL A 109 -7.42 -7.43 1.72
CA VAL A 109 -8.64 -6.74 1.29
C VAL A 109 -9.80 -7.71 1.01
N PRO A 110 -9.66 -8.75 0.16
CA PRO A 110 -10.77 -9.66 -0.12
C PRO A 110 -11.19 -10.46 1.12
N LYS A 111 -10.25 -10.87 2.00
CA LYS A 111 -10.60 -11.57 3.24
C LYS A 111 -11.41 -10.67 4.18
N ILE A 112 -10.95 -9.44 4.40
CA ILE A 112 -11.64 -8.46 5.26
C ILE A 112 -13.06 -8.23 4.74
N LEU A 113 -13.21 -8.00 3.43
CA LEU A 113 -14.52 -7.81 2.81
C LEU A 113 -15.41 -9.06 2.93
N SER A 114 -14.88 -10.26 2.70
CA SER A 114 -15.65 -11.50 2.85
C SER A 114 -16.14 -11.71 4.29
N MET A 115 -15.31 -11.37 5.29
CA MET A 115 -15.66 -11.49 6.70
C MET A 115 -16.67 -10.44 7.12
N GLN A 116 -16.56 -9.23 6.57
CA GLN A 116 -17.57 -8.19 6.77
C GLN A 116 -18.91 -8.59 6.15
N LEU A 117 -18.93 -9.22 4.97
CA LEU A 117 -20.15 -9.72 4.32
C LEU A 117 -20.84 -10.85 5.11
N MET A 118 -20.09 -11.64 5.88
CA MET A 118 -20.64 -12.70 6.75
C MET A 118 -21.35 -12.15 8.00
N GLY A 119 -21.31 -10.84 8.23
CA GLY A 119 -22.04 -10.16 9.31
C GLY A 119 -21.17 -9.82 10.53
N LYS A 120 -21.80 -9.22 11.54
CA LYS A 120 -21.12 -8.66 12.72
C LYS A 120 -20.39 -9.73 13.55
N GLU A 121 -20.95 -10.93 13.66
CA GLU A 121 -20.34 -12.03 14.43
C GLU A 121 -18.99 -12.45 13.84
N ALA A 122 -18.85 -12.47 12.52
CA ALA A 122 -17.58 -12.79 11.86
C ALA A 122 -16.52 -11.70 12.09
N THR A 123 -16.92 -10.43 12.18
CA THR A 123 -16.01 -9.31 12.47
C THR A 123 -15.55 -9.22 13.92
N GLN A 124 -16.22 -9.93 14.85
CA GLN A 124 -15.83 -10.04 16.25
C GLN A 124 -14.99 -11.29 16.54
N SER A 125 -14.66 -12.07 15.52
CA SER A 125 -13.82 -13.26 15.69
C SER A 125 -12.34 -12.87 15.83
N ASP A 126 -11.60 -13.65 16.62
CA ASP A 126 -10.14 -13.54 16.72
C ASP A 126 -9.45 -13.63 15.33
N THR A 127 -10.09 -14.34 14.39
CA THR A 127 -9.58 -14.48 13.03
C THR A 127 -9.63 -13.15 12.27
N PHE A 128 -10.72 -12.39 12.43
CA PHE A 128 -10.84 -11.06 11.82
C PHE A 128 -9.84 -10.08 12.42
N GLU A 129 -9.71 -10.06 13.75
CA GLU A 129 -8.76 -9.19 14.44
C GLU A 129 -7.32 -9.46 13.98
N ASN A 130 -6.92 -10.73 13.92
CA ASN A 130 -5.59 -11.12 13.43
C ASN A 130 -5.35 -10.70 11.98
N ILE A 131 -6.34 -10.85 11.10
CA ILE A 131 -6.23 -10.41 9.70
C ILE A 131 -6.16 -8.88 9.60
N HIS A 132 -6.94 -8.18 10.41
CA HIS A 132 -6.94 -6.72 10.44
C HIS A 132 -5.59 -6.17 10.89
N ILE A 133 -5.06 -6.66 12.01
CA ILE A 133 -3.74 -6.29 12.53
C ILE A 133 -2.64 -6.64 11.52
N ALA A 134 -2.69 -7.84 10.92
CA ALA A 134 -1.73 -8.24 9.90
C ALA A 134 -1.74 -7.29 8.70
N SER A 135 -2.92 -6.85 8.26
CA SER A 135 -3.05 -5.90 7.16
C SER A 135 -2.47 -4.52 7.51
N GLU A 136 -2.62 -4.07 8.76
CA GLU A 136 -2.05 -2.81 9.23
C GLU A 136 -0.51 -2.87 9.28
N ILE A 137 0.04 -3.98 9.77
CA ILE A 137 1.48 -4.22 9.80
C ILE A 137 2.05 -4.24 8.38
N ASP A 138 1.40 -4.94 7.45
CA ASP A 138 1.80 -4.99 6.05
C ASP A 138 1.74 -3.61 5.38
N PHE A 139 0.74 -2.80 5.73
CA PHE A 139 0.64 -1.42 5.24
C PHE A 139 1.80 -0.54 5.72
N LYS A 140 2.23 -0.70 6.99
CA LYS A 140 3.41 -0.03 7.53
C LYS A 140 4.70 -0.53 6.88
N LEU A 141 4.81 -1.84 6.64
CA LEU A 141 5.94 -2.45 5.95
C LEU A 141 6.08 -1.91 4.52
N LEU A 142 4.95 -1.80 3.80
CA LEU A 142 4.89 -1.19 2.48
C LEU A 142 5.39 0.27 2.51
N ALA A 143 4.94 1.07 3.48
CA ALA A 143 5.39 2.46 3.62
C ALA A 143 6.92 2.55 3.77
N VAL A 144 7.50 1.72 4.65
CA VAL A 144 8.95 1.68 4.88
C VAL A 144 9.69 1.24 3.60
N ALA A 145 9.20 0.20 2.92
CA ALA A 145 9.80 -0.27 1.67
C ALA A 145 9.79 0.82 0.57
N LEU A 146 8.69 1.55 0.43
CA LEU A 146 8.59 2.67 -0.53
C LEU A 146 9.54 3.82 -0.19
N VAL A 147 9.73 4.15 1.10
CA VAL A 147 10.71 5.15 1.53
C VAL A 147 12.13 4.71 1.17
N VAL A 148 12.50 3.46 1.47
CA VAL A 148 13.83 2.93 1.16
C VAL A 148 14.07 2.94 -0.35
N LEU A 149 13.09 2.49 -1.14
CA LEU A 149 13.15 2.53 -2.61
C LEU A 149 13.36 3.95 -3.13
N PHE A 150 12.55 4.90 -2.66
CA PHE A 150 12.61 6.29 -3.09
C PHE A 150 13.99 6.90 -2.80
N ILE A 151 14.47 6.79 -1.56
CA ILE A 151 15.75 7.36 -1.15
C ILE A 151 16.90 6.72 -1.92
N ARG A 152 16.94 5.38 -2.02
CA ARG A 152 18.03 4.68 -2.71
C ARG A 152 18.07 4.99 -4.20
N ARG A 153 16.91 5.03 -4.86
CA ARG A 153 16.85 5.40 -6.28
C ARG A 153 17.25 6.86 -6.51
N LEU A 154 16.87 7.77 -5.63
CA LEU A 154 17.31 9.17 -5.68
C LEU A 154 18.83 9.31 -5.49
N MET A 155 19.43 8.53 -4.59
CA MET A 155 20.89 8.53 -4.40
C MET A 155 21.63 8.00 -5.63
N LEU A 156 21.15 6.90 -6.24
CA LEU A 156 21.76 6.34 -7.46
C LEU A 156 21.67 7.29 -8.64
N LEU A 157 20.60 8.08 -8.74
CA LEU A 157 20.45 9.15 -9.74
C LEU A 157 21.49 10.28 -9.59
N ARG A 158 22.00 10.52 -8.38
CA ARG A 158 22.97 11.60 -8.12
C ARG A 158 24.41 11.19 -8.43
N ILE A 159 24.73 9.91 -8.28
CA ILE A 159 26.11 9.40 -8.35
C ILE A 159 26.56 9.14 -9.80
N ASP A 160 25.60 8.98 -10.72
CA ASP A 160 25.78 8.77 -12.16
C ASP A 160 25.48 10.04 -12.98
#